data_AF-A0AA88CZL1-F1
#
_entry.id   AF-A0AA88CZL1-F1
#
_cell.length_a   1.000
_cell.length_b   1.000
_cell.length_c   1.000
_cell.angle_alpha   90.00
_cell.angle_beta   90.00
_cell.angle_gamma   90.00
#
_symmetry.space_group_name_H-M   'P 1'
#
loop_
_entity.id
_entity.type
_entity.pdbx_description
1 polymer ?
#
loop_
_entity_poly.entity_id
_entity_poly.type
_entity_poly.pdbx_seq_one_letter_code
_entity_poly.pdbx_strand_id
1 'polypeptide(L)' 'MGIIRSGFSFLLGTVTGVYIAQNYDVPNIKKLANTALVMAKLVEEKYRKPKKGNDDD' A
#
# COMPACT_ATOMS: atom_id res chain seq x y z
N MET A 1 17.03 -28.37 11.62
CA MET A 1 15.83 -27.52 11.49
C MET A 1 15.93 -26.75 10.19
N GLY A 2 15.65 -27.44 9.09
CA GLY A 2 15.98 -27.01 7.75
C GLY A 2 14.87 -26.24 7.06
N ILE A 3 15.19 -25.83 5.83
CA ILE A 3 14.42 -25.12 4.81
C ILE A 3 12.92 -25.46 4.79
N ILE A 4 12.51 -26.67 5.17
CA ILE A 4 11.11 -27.10 5.28
C ILE A 4 10.32 -26.28 6.33
N ARG A 5 10.89 -25.95 7.51
CA ARG A 5 10.18 -25.16 8.54
C ARG A 5 10.13 -23.67 8.20
N SER A 6 11.11 -23.16 7.46
CA SER A 6 11.21 -21.74 7.07
C SER A 6 10.49 -21.44 5.74
N GLY A 7 10.52 -22.37 4.78
CA GLY A 7 9.94 -22.24 3.45
C GLY A 7 8.47 -22.66 3.36
N PHE A 8 7.93 -23.35 4.37
CA PHE A 8 6.50 -23.72 4.40
C PHE A 8 5.59 -22.48 4.31
N SER A 9 5.87 -21.42 5.07
CA SER A 9 5.10 -20.18 5.00
C SER A 9 5.19 -19.50 3.64
N PHE A 10 6.33 -19.60 2.97
CA PHE A 10 6.52 -19.08 1.61
C PHE A 10 5.70 -19.87 0.58
N LEU A 11 5.74 -21.20 0.66
CA LEU A 11 4.95 -22.08 -0.22
C LEU A 11 3.45 -21.90 0.02
N LEU A 12 3.00 -21.91 1.28
CA LEU A 12 1.60 -21.65 1.63
C LEU A 12 1.14 -20.26 1.16
N GLY A 13 1.95 -19.23 1.39
CA GLY A 13 1.64 -17.87 0.94
C GLY A 13 1.55 -17.77 -0.58
N THR A 14 2.43 -18.48 -1.30
CA THR A 14 2.42 -18.53 -2.76
C THR A 14 1.17 -19.23 -3.30
N VAL A 15 0.85 -20.41 -2.79
CA VAL A 15 -0.37 -21.16 -3.21
C VAL A 15 -1.63 -20.36 -2.91
N THR A 16 -1.71 -19.75 -1.72
CA THR A 16 -2.85 -18.89 -1.35
C THR A 16 -2.94 -17.66 -2.25
N GLY A 17 -1.81 -17.01 -2.56
CA GLY A 17 -1.77 -15.86 -3.47
C GLY A 17 -2.22 -16.21 -4.89
N VAL A 18 -1.80 -17.35 -5.42
CA VAL A 18 -2.24 -17.85 -6.74
C VAL A 18 -3.73 -18.14 -6.73
N TYR A 19 -4.26 -18.79 -5.69
CA TYR A 19 -5.70 -19.05 -5.56
C TYR A 19 -6.50 -17.75 -5.59
N ILE A 20 -6.08 -16.74 -4.83
CA ILE A 20 -6.76 -15.44 -4.81
C ILE A 20 -6.70 -14.78 -6.19
N ALA A 21 -5.54 -14.80 -6.85
CA ALA A 21 -5.36 -14.19 -8.18
C ALA A 21 -6.19 -14.84 -9.29
N GLN A 22 -6.56 -16.10 -9.13
CA GLN A 22 -7.39 -16.83 -10.09
C GLN A 22 -8.89 -16.76 -9.78
N ASN A 23 -9.27 -16.70 -8.50
CA ASN A 23 -10.67 -16.80 -8.08
C ASN A 23 -11.32 -15.45 -7.74
N TYR A 24 -10.55 -14.37 -7.69
CA TYR A 24 -11.03 -13.03 -7.41
C TYR A 24 -10.42 -12.01 -8.38
N ASP A 25 -11.18 -10.95 -8.66
CA ASP A 25 -10.68 -9.78 -9.38
C ASP A 25 -9.67 -9.03 -8.50
N VAL A 26 -8.38 -9.29 -8.72
CA VAL A 26 -7.32 -8.61 -7.98
C VAL A 26 -7.22 -7.17 -8.48
N PRO A 27 -7.36 -6.17 -7.59
CA PRO A 27 -7.31 -4.78 -7.99
C PRO A 27 -5.92 -4.44 -8.55
N ASN A 28 -5.89 -3.57 -9.56
CA ASN A 28 -4.63 -3.07 -10.09
C ASN A 28 -3.89 -2.28 -9.01
N ILE A 29 -2.83 -2.88 -8.47
CA ILE A 29 -2.05 -2.32 -7.35
C ILE A 29 -1.44 -0.96 -7.71
N LYS A 30 -1.03 -0.76 -8.96
CA LYS A 30 -0.51 0.54 -9.43
C LYS A 30 -1.60 1.62 -9.35
N LYS A 31 -2.82 1.30 -9.78
CA LYS A 31 -3.95 2.23 -9.67
C LYS A 31 -4.29 2.51 -8.21
N LEU A 32 -4.33 1.47 -7.38
CA LEU A 32 -4.60 1.58 -5.94
C LEU A 32 -3.56 2.47 -5.24
N ALA A 33 -2.27 2.25 -5.51
CA ALA A 33 -1.18 3.05 -4.96
C ALA A 33 -1.26 4.51 -5.41
N ASN A 34 -1.52 4.77 -6.70
CA ASN A 34 -1.70 6.13 -7.20
C ASN A 34 -2.89 6.83 -6.52
N THR A 35 -4.02 6.14 -6.37
CA THR A 35 -5.19 6.68 -5.64
C THR A 35 -4.85 6.95 -4.19
N ALA A 36 -4.14 6.05 -3.51
CA ALA A 36 -3.71 6.25 -2.14
C ALA A 36 -2.79 7.47 -1.98
N LEU A 37 -1.86 7.69 -2.93
CA LEU A 37 -1.00 8.88 -2.94
C LEU A 37 -1.80 10.17 -3.13
N VAL A 38 -2.79 10.18 -4.02
CA VAL A 38 -3.68 11.34 -4.21
C VAL A 38 -4.48 11.62 -2.94
N MET A 39 -5.07 10.58 -2.35
CA MET A 39 -5.81 10.70 -1.08
C MET A 39 -4.91 11.21 0.05
N ALA A 40 -3.67 10.71 0.14
CA ALA A 40 -2.70 11.18 1.12
C ALA A 40 -2.39 12.67 0.95
N LYS A 41 -2.22 13.16 -0.29
CA LYS A 41 -2.05 14.59 -0.56
C LYS A 41 -3.27 15.42 -0.20
N LEU A 42 -4.48 14.95 -0.51
CA LEU A 42 -5.71 15.66 -0.13
C LEU A 42 -5.86 15.75 1.39
N VAL A 43 -5.53 14.67 2.11
CA VAL A 43 -5.50 14.67 3.57
C VAL A 43 -4.43 15.62 4.08
N GLU A 44 -3.21 15.56 3.51
CA GLU A 44 -2.14 16.50 3.85
C GLU A 44 -2.59 17.94 3.66
N GLU A 45 -3.07 18.32 2.48
CA GLU A 45 -3.54 19.68 2.17
C GLU A 45 -4.66 20.13 3.10
N LYS A 46 -5.61 19.24 3.41
CA LYS A 46 -6.74 19.55 4.31
C LYS A 46 -6.28 19.85 5.73
N TYR A 47 -5.26 19.17 6.23
CA TYR A 47 -4.79 19.29 7.62
C TYR A 47 -3.47 20.05 7.76
N ARG A 48 -2.84 20.44 6.65
CA ARG A 48 -1.61 21.23 6.65
C ARG A 48 -1.93 22.60 7.22
N LYS A 49 -1.25 22.96 8.32
CA LYS A 49 -1.32 24.31 8.87
C LYS A 49 -0.96 25.32 7.77
N PRO A 50 -1.72 26.43 7.62
CA PRO A 50 -1.35 27.48 6.68
C PRO A 50 0.07 27.96 7.03
N LYS A 51 0.91 28.16 6.01
CA LYS A 51 2.23 28.75 6.23
C LYS A 51 2.01 30.12 6.87
N LYS A 52 2.60 30.34 8.05
CA LYS A 52 2.68 31.67 8.64
C LYS A 52 3.43 32.54 7.63
N GLY A 53 2.79 33.60 7.14
CA GLY A 53 3.50 34.63 6.40
C GLY A 53 4.65 35.09 7.28
N ASN A 54 5.85 35.18 6.72
CA ASN A 54 6.82 36.10 7.30
C ASN A 54 6.22 37.50 7.08
N ASP A 55 5.45 37.96 8.05
CA ASP A 55 5.17 39.39 8.25
C ASP A 55 6.44 40.02 8.86
N ASP A 56 7.56 39.89 8.14
CA ASP A 56 8.80 40.63 8.37
C ASP A 56 8.93 41.63 7.20
N ASP A 57 8.08 42.65 7.20
CA ASP A 57 8.28 43.98 6.58
C ASP A 57 7.42 45.02 7.31
#